data_AF-G2E420-F1
#
_entry.id   AF-G2E420-F1
#
_cell.length_a   1.000
_cell.length_b   1.000
_cell.length_c   1.000
_cell.angle_alpha   90.00
_cell.angle_beta   90.00
_cell.angle_gamma   90.00
#
_symmetry.space_group_name_H-M   'P 1'
#
loop_
_entity.id
_entity.type
_entity.pdbx_description
1 polymer ?
#
loop_
_entity_poly.entity_id
_entity_poly.type
_entity_poly.pdbx_seq_one_letter_code
_entity_poly.pdbx_strand_id
1 'polypeptide(L)'
;MKPTKSLLGKRQVAFRSGLTFKQAGVTLMAALLLGLLVGALQLFVDWRAMRDETAGNMRRLLVLVEGSAAEAAYQLNPELGRQLVQGLFVFDAIRDARLSDDFGKILAQQHRSGDPAVGAKRWAWLFEGVTRYRLPLYYPVPGGSTTRVGELRVELSPEVLSERFLRRITREAIFGLARSLFISALVVAIFYFMITRPLLRLARAISEVDPERPGRWVPPDLRTHAHDELGLLSEHLRVLLQSSQRGLDQRDVAQRELTALNQQLEQRVSTRTAELERALGDLARQNIEVERAFSELDRTHQRLTQANHQLLESHRYARRIQRSMLPAPAVLGDAVREIHVHWEPLHEVGGDWYWIERCGDRCLILLADCTGHGVPGAFITLVVAAALERLLRDDCLAEPVAILKALDRDVRRRLRQQDPSSESDDGLDAAILLWDVGTRRLRFASAGGIPLLMLEPGEPVGVIRGSRGHLGYQSLSAPDRIVEHEIQIRPGATYYLMTDGITDQMGGVPPRLLGRRRVAEWLESHAELSLEAQASALCQMLADYRGPESRRDDMTLIGVRPR
;
A
#
# COMPACT_ATOMS: atom_id res chain seq x y z
N MET A 1 -10.83 20.02 -19.75
CA MET A 1 -11.92 20.81 -19.16
C MET A 1 -12.00 22.15 -19.88
N LYS A 2 -13.20 22.55 -20.29
CA LYS A 2 -13.49 23.82 -21.00
C LYS A 2 -12.97 25.02 -20.17
N PRO A 3 -12.46 26.09 -20.80
CA PRO A 3 -12.06 27.29 -20.07
C PRO A 3 -13.33 27.92 -19.49
N THR A 4 -13.40 27.95 -18.16
CA THR A 4 -14.46 28.63 -17.41
C THR A 4 -14.36 30.11 -17.74
N LYS A 5 -15.31 30.60 -18.56
CA LYS A 5 -15.47 32.02 -18.86
C LYS A 5 -15.46 32.81 -17.55
N SER A 6 -14.57 33.80 -17.49
CA SER A 6 -14.56 34.88 -16.49
C SER A 6 -15.99 35.41 -16.28
N LEU A 7 -16.52 35.20 -15.08
CA LEU A 7 -17.86 35.64 -14.63
C LEU A 7 -17.83 37.03 -13.98
N LEU A 8 -16.75 37.80 -14.15
CA LEU A 8 -16.73 39.22 -13.77
C LEU A 8 -17.10 40.04 -15.00
N GLY A 9 -18.41 40.08 -15.27
CA GLY A 9 -18.99 41.04 -16.20
C GLY A 9 -18.52 42.45 -15.85
N LYS A 10 -17.98 43.16 -16.84
CA LYS A 10 -17.60 44.58 -16.77
C LYS A 10 -18.81 45.43 -16.36
N ARG A 11 -19.09 45.54 -15.06
CA ARG A 11 -20.00 46.55 -14.52
C ARG A 11 -19.29 47.90 -14.61
N GLN A 12 -19.34 48.53 -15.77
CA GLN A 12 -19.00 49.94 -15.91
C GLN A 12 -20.10 50.74 -15.23
N VAL A 13 -19.81 51.29 -14.06
CA VAL A 13 -20.69 52.29 -13.43
C VAL A 13 -20.69 53.52 -14.34
N ALA A 14 -21.84 53.83 -14.93
CA ALA A 14 -22.01 55.00 -15.77
C ALA A 14 -21.57 56.26 -15.00
N PHE A 15 -20.89 57.19 -15.67
CA PHE A 15 -20.32 58.38 -15.05
C PHE A 15 -21.32 59.17 -14.16
N ARG A 16 -22.61 59.14 -14.52
CA ARG A 16 -23.70 59.81 -13.80
C ARG A 16 -24.24 59.06 -12.57
N SER A 17 -23.94 57.76 -12.41
CA SER A 17 -24.40 56.95 -11.27
C SER A 17 -23.36 56.80 -10.17
N GLY A 18 -22.15 57.34 -10.35
CA GLY A 18 -21.08 57.34 -9.36
C GLY A 18 -21.44 58.14 -8.10
N LEU A 19 -21.06 57.63 -6.93
CA LEU A 19 -21.28 58.27 -5.64
C LEU A 19 -20.66 59.68 -5.59
N THR A 20 -19.49 59.86 -6.20
CA THR A 20 -18.80 61.15 -6.33
C THR A 20 -19.60 62.17 -7.15
N PHE A 21 -20.28 61.73 -8.22
CA PHE A 21 -21.16 62.59 -9.02
C PHE A 21 -22.41 62.98 -8.22
N LYS A 22 -23.00 62.04 -7.47
CA LYS A 22 -24.13 62.33 -6.57
C LYS A 22 -23.75 63.34 -5.48
N GLN A 23 -22.58 63.17 -4.86
CA GLN A 23 -22.06 64.12 -3.85
C GLN A 23 -21.83 65.51 -4.44
N ALA A 24 -21.18 65.61 -5.62
CA ALA A 24 -20.99 66.89 -6.29
C ALA A 24 -22.34 67.60 -6.58
N GLY A 25 -23.37 66.84 -6.99
CA GLY A 25 -24.73 67.37 -7.19
C GLY A 25 -25.39 67.87 -5.91
N VAL A 26 -25.26 67.13 -4.79
CA VAL A 26 -25.79 67.54 -3.49
C VAL A 26 -25.07 68.80 -2.97
N THR A 27 -23.75 68.87 -3.10
CA THR A 27 -22.96 70.04 -2.68
C THR A 27 -23.33 71.28 -3.49
N LEU A 28 -23.53 71.14 -4.81
CA LEU A 28 -24.01 72.23 -5.68
C LEU A 28 -25.38 72.73 -5.24
N MET A 29 -26.31 71.81 -4.98
CA MET A 29 -27.67 72.15 -4.53
C MET A 29 -27.65 72.87 -3.18
N ALA A 30 -26.86 72.39 -2.22
CA ALA A 30 -26.72 73.02 -0.91
C ALA A 30 -26.13 74.44 -0.99
N ALA A 31 -25.06 74.63 -1.79
CA ALA A 31 -24.45 75.94 -2.00
C ALA A 31 -25.41 76.95 -2.65
N LEU A 32 -26.20 76.50 -3.63
CA LEU A 32 -27.19 77.33 -4.30
C LEU A 32 -28.36 77.71 -3.37
N LEU A 33 -28.88 76.73 -2.61
CA LEU A 33 -29.96 76.96 -1.64
C LEU A 33 -29.53 77.97 -0.57
N LEU A 34 -28.31 77.85 -0.04
CA LEU A 34 -27.77 78.78 0.93
C LEU A 34 -27.66 80.20 0.34
N GLY A 35 -27.16 80.33 -0.89
CA GLY A 35 -27.08 81.63 -1.58
C GLY A 35 -28.44 82.28 -1.80
N LEU A 36 -29.46 81.50 -2.17
CA LEU A 36 -30.84 82.00 -2.32
C LEU A 36 -31.46 82.43 -0.99
N LEU A 37 -31.20 81.68 0.10
CA LEU A 37 -31.72 81.99 1.42
C LEU A 37 -31.14 83.30 1.97
N VAL A 38 -29.82 83.49 1.82
CA VAL A 38 -29.15 84.75 2.19
C VAL A 38 -29.68 85.92 1.36
N GLY A 39 -29.88 85.72 0.05
CA GLY A 39 -30.46 86.73 -0.83
C GLY A 39 -31.88 87.14 -0.40
N ALA A 40 -32.75 86.19 -0.07
CA ALA A 40 -34.12 86.47 0.39
C ALA A 40 -34.14 87.27 1.71
N LEU A 41 -33.24 86.95 2.65
CA LEU A 41 -33.11 87.69 3.91
C LEU A 41 -32.70 89.14 3.66
N GLN A 42 -31.75 89.38 2.75
CA GLN A 42 -31.30 90.73 2.42
C GLN A 42 -32.42 91.59 1.84
N LEU A 43 -33.19 91.06 0.87
CA LEU A 43 -34.34 91.76 0.29
C LEU A 43 -35.40 92.14 1.36
N PHE A 44 -35.58 91.30 2.36
CA PHE A 44 -36.50 91.58 3.48
C PHE A 44 -35.99 92.72 4.38
N VAL A 45 -34.68 92.76 4.65
CA VAL A 45 -34.06 93.85 5.43
C VAL A 45 -34.20 95.18 4.67
N ASP A 46 -33.92 95.20 3.37
CA ASP A 46 -34.01 96.40 2.54
C ASP A 46 -35.45 96.93 2.43
N TRP A 47 -36.44 96.03 2.35
CA TRP A 47 -37.86 96.40 2.41
C TRP A 47 -38.22 97.13 3.70
N ARG A 48 -37.81 96.58 4.84
CA ARG A 48 -38.12 97.16 6.15
C ARG A 48 -37.46 98.53 6.30
N ALA A 49 -36.20 98.65 5.89
CA ALA A 49 -35.47 99.92 5.91
C ALA A 49 -36.16 101.02 5.09
N MET A 50 -36.65 100.68 3.88
CA MET A 50 -37.35 101.65 3.03
C MET A 50 -38.69 102.12 3.62
N ARG A 51 -39.43 101.22 4.29
CA ARG A 51 -40.68 101.59 4.98
C ARG A 51 -40.41 102.57 6.12
N ASP A 52 -39.39 102.28 6.94
CA ASP A 52 -39.03 103.11 8.09
C ASP A 52 -38.51 104.48 7.64
N GLU A 53 -37.68 104.53 6.59
CA GLU A 53 -37.19 105.77 5.98
C GLU A 53 -38.33 106.65 5.44
N THR A 54 -39.27 106.05 4.72
CA THR A 54 -40.44 106.76 4.17
C THR A 54 -41.31 107.36 5.28
N ALA A 55 -41.60 106.58 6.32
CA ALA A 55 -42.40 107.03 7.45
C ALA A 55 -41.72 108.11 8.30
N GLY A 56 -40.39 108.05 8.42
CA GLY A 56 -39.59 109.09 9.08
C GLY A 56 -39.57 110.40 8.29
N ASN A 57 -39.34 110.32 6.97
CA ASN A 57 -39.32 111.49 6.09
C ASN A 57 -40.67 112.23 6.06
N MET A 58 -41.78 111.50 6.00
CA MET A 58 -43.10 112.12 5.99
C MET A 58 -43.41 112.85 7.31
N ARG A 59 -43.05 112.26 8.46
CA ARG A 59 -43.19 112.93 9.76
C ARG A 59 -42.41 114.24 9.84
N ARG A 60 -41.17 114.27 9.33
CA ARG A 60 -40.35 115.50 9.27
C ARG A 60 -40.97 116.57 8.37
N LEU A 61 -41.49 116.18 7.21
CA LEU A 61 -42.17 117.11 6.30
C LEU A 61 -43.43 117.71 6.93
N LEU A 62 -44.22 116.91 7.66
CA LEU A 62 -45.44 117.39 8.33
C LEU A 62 -45.15 118.42 9.42
N VAL A 63 -44.12 118.20 10.23
CA VAL A 63 -43.70 119.16 11.26
C VAL A 63 -43.24 120.48 10.65
N LEU A 64 -42.54 120.44 9.49
CA LEU A 64 -42.06 121.65 8.82
C LEU A 64 -43.21 122.55 8.33
N VAL A 65 -44.32 121.96 7.89
CA VAL A 65 -45.48 122.71 7.38
C VAL A 65 -46.51 123.03 8.46
N GLU A 66 -46.35 122.51 9.68
CA GLU A 66 -47.33 122.65 10.77
C GLU A 66 -47.66 124.11 11.09
N GLY A 67 -46.64 124.96 11.25
CA GLY A 67 -46.84 126.37 11.59
C GLY A 67 -47.62 127.13 10.53
N SER A 68 -47.21 126.99 9.25
CA SER A 68 -47.89 127.63 8.12
C SER A 68 -49.31 127.07 7.90
N ALA A 69 -49.53 125.78 8.17
CA ALA A 69 -50.85 125.16 8.06
C ALA A 69 -51.79 125.65 9.16
N ALA A 70 -51.28 125.76 10.40
CA ALA A 70 -52.04 126.29 11.53
C ALA A 70 -52.41 127.76 11.31
N GLU A 71 -51.50 128.58 10.78
CA GLU A 71 -51.77 129.98 10.44
C GLU A 71 -52.85 130.11 9.36
N ALA A 72 -52.74 129.33 8.27
CA ALA A 72 -53.75 129.30 7.22
C ALA A 72 -55.13 128.87 7.74
N ALA A 73 -55.16 127.93 8.70
CA ALA A 73 -56.39 127.46 9.33
C ALA A 73 -57.01 128.50 10.26
N TYR A 74 -56.22 129.13 11.14
CA TYR A 74 -56.71 130.15 12.08
C TYR A 74 -57.27 131.39 11.37
N GLN A 75 -56.60 131.85 10.31
CA GLN A 75 -57.07 133.00 9.53
C GLN A 75 -58.22 132.65 8.58
N LEU A 76 -58.63 131.38 8.52
CA LEU A 76 -59.62 130.85 7.57
C LEU A 76 -59.28 131.24 6.12
N ASN A 77 -57.98 131.24 5.77
CA ASN A 77 -57.49 131.75 4.49
C ASN A 77 -57.29 130.59 3.48
N PRO A 78 -58.19 130.44 2.49
CA PRO A 78 -58.11 129.36 1.51
C PRO A 78 -56.91 129.49 0.57
N GLU A 79 -56.40 130.70 0.31
CA GLU A 79 -55.26 130.91 -0.59
C GLU A 79 -53.93 130.47 0.05
N LEU A 80 -53.71 130.81 1.33
CA LEU A 80 -52.56 130.29 2.10
C LEU A 80 -52.64 128.76 2.23
N GLY A 81 -53.84 128.22 2.47
CA GLY A 81 -54.07 126.78 2.50
C GLY A 81 -53.73 126.10 1.17
N ARG A 82 -54.13 126.70 0.04
CA ARG A 82 -53.86 126.17 -1.30
C ARG A 82 -52.36 126.17 -1.60
N GLN A 83 -51.63 127.25 -1.29
CA GLN A 83 -50.18 127.31 -1.47
C GLN A 83 -49.45 126.22 -0.67
N LEU A 84 -49.87 125.97 0.58
CA LEU A 84 -49.28 124.95 1.43
C LEU A 84 -49.53 123.52 0.92
N VAL A 85 -50.79 123.22 0.58
CA VAL A 85 -51.17 121.92 0.03
C VAL A 85 -50.45 121.67 -1.30
N GLN A 86 -50.29 122.68 -2.14
CA GLN A 86 -49.55 122.59 -3.40
C GLN A 86 -48.04 122.41 -3.19
N GLY A 87 -47.47 123.02 -2.16
CA GLY A 87 -46.07 122.81 -1.75
C GLY A 87 -45.78 121.37 -1.31
N LEU A 88 -46.73 120.71 -0.64
CA LEU A 88 -46.57 119.31 -0.24
C LEU A 88 -46.43 118.37 -1.45
N PHE A 89 -47.10 118.67 -2.55
CA PHE A 89 -47.09 117.85 -3.78
C PHE A 89 -45.74 117.85 -4.51
N VAL A 90 -44.74 118.61 -4.05
CA VAL A 90 -43.34 118.42 -4.49
C VAL A 90 -42.86 117.01 -4.14
N PHE A 91 -43.35 116.43 -3.02
CA PHE A 91 -43.10 115.02 -2.72
C PHE A 91 -44.04 114.16 -3.56
N ASP A 92 -43.47 113.53 -4.59
CA ASP A 92 -44.16 112.77 -5.62
C ASP A 92 -44.92 111.52 -5.13
N ALA A 93 -44.62 111.06 -3.92
CA ALA A 93 -45.35 109.98 -3.29
C ALA A 93 -46.67 110.44 -2.64
N ILE A 94 -46.95 111.75 -2.49
CA ILE A 94 -48.23 112.24 -1.98
C ILE A 94 -49.32 112.09 -3.04
N ARG A 95 -50.38 111.36 -2.67
CA ARG A 95 -51.59 111.14 -3.47
C ARG A 95 -52.67 112.16 -3.15
N ASP A 96 -52.95 112.39 -1.87
CA ASP A 96 -53.98 113.32 -1.42
C ASP A 96 -53.44 114.16 -0.27
N ALA A 97 -53.69 115.47 -0.28
CA ALA A 97 -53.50 116.30 0.90
C ALA A 97 -54.67 117.26 1.07
N ARG A 98 -55.14 117.38 2.31
CA ARG A 98 -56.33 118.15 2.68
C ARG A 98 -56.08 118.93 3.97
N LEU A 99 -56.30 120.24 3.91
CA LEU A 99 -56.31 121.13 5.06
C LEU A 99 -57.76 121.51 5.39
N SER A 100 -58.18 121.27 6.63
CA SER A 100 -59.50 121.64 7.15
C SER A 100 -59.39 122.47 8.42
N ASP A 101 -60.37 123.34 8.65
CA ASP A 101 -60.52 124.09 9.91
C ASP A 101 -61.09 123.23 11.05
N ASP A 102 -61.30 123.83 12.22
CA ASP A 102 -61.84 123.22 13.43
C ASP A 102 -63.34 122.85 13.34
N PHE A 103 -64.07 123.49 12.43
CA PHE A 103 -65.46 123.13 12.08
C PHE A 103 -65.55 122.03 11.02
N GLY A 104 -64.41 121.58 10.47
CA GLY A 104 -64.33 120.53 9.45
C GLY A 104 -64.56 121.02 8.03
N LYS A 105 -64.61 122.33 7.79
CA LYS A 105 -64.66 122.91 6.44
C LYS A 105 -63.29 122.79 5.78
N ILE A 106 -63.29 122.37 4.52
CA ILE A 106 -62.06 122.22 3.74
C ILE A 106 -61.59 123.60 3.27
N LEU A 107 -60.40 123.99 3.69
CA LEU A 107 -59.75 125.24 3.26
C LEU A 107 -59.01 125.05 1.95
N ALA A 108 -58.31 123.92 1.83
CA ALA A 108 -57.63 123.52 0.61
C ALA A 108 -57.53 122.00 0.51
N GLN A 109 -57.68 121.49 -0.71
CA GLN A 109 -57.44 120.09 -1.02
C GLN A 109 -56.78 119.98 -2.38
N GLN A 110 -55.82 119.07 -2.50
CA GLN A 110 -55.25 118.66 -3.77
C GLN A 110 -55.15 117.15 -3.82
N HIS A 111 -55.42 116.60 -5.00
CA HIS A 111 -55.34 115.17 -5.29
C HIS A 111 -54.50 114.94 -6.54
N ARG A 112 -53.62 113.94 -6.52
CA ARG A 112 -52.81 113.52 -7.66
C ARG A 112 -53.54 112.39 -8.36
N SER A 113 -54.24 112.73 -9.43
CA SER A 113 -54.79 111.73 -10.37
C SER A 113 -53.66 111.24 -11.28
N GLY A 114 -52.91 110.23 -10.83
CA GLY A 114 -52.00 109.47 -11.67
C GLY A 114 -52.44 108.01 -11.67
N ASP A 115 -52.57 107.40 -12.85
CA ASP A 115 -52.80 105.95 -12.94
C ASP A 115 -51.45 105.25 -12.77
N PRO A 116 -51.23 104.49 -11.68
CA PRO A 116 -49.94 103.84 -11.45
C PRO A 116 -49.72 102.72 -12.46
N ALA A 117 -48.46 102.48 -12.83
CA ALA A 117 -48.07 101.38 -13.72
C ALA A 117 -48.65 100.04 -13.23
N VAL A 118 -49.21 99.24 -14.15
CA VAL A 118 -49.97 98.00 -13.86
C VAL A 118 -49.23 97.04 -12.91
N GLY A 119 -47.90 96.97 -12.98
CA GLY A 119 -47.08 96.13 -12.11
C GLY A 119 -47.02 96.60 -10.64
N ALA A 120 -47.17 97.90 -10.37
CA ALA A 120 -47.07 98.47 -9.04
C ALA A 120 -48.29 98.13 -8.16
N LYS A 121 -49.49 97.97 -8.76
CA LYS A 121 -50.73 97.59 -8.05
C LYS A 121 -50.60 96.24 -7.34
N ARG A 122 -49.89 95.25 -7.92
CA ARG A 122 -49.71 93.92 -7.31
C ARG A 122 -48.91 93.95 -6.00
N TRP A 123 -48.05 94.96 -5.85
CA TRP A 123 -47.11 95.07 -4.73
C TRP A 123 -47.44 96.22 -3.79
N ALA A 124 -48.59 96.88 -3.97
CA ALA A 124 -49.05 97.99 -3.15
C ALA A 124 -49.18 97.61 -1.65
N TRP A 125 -49.56 96.36 -1.38
CA TRP A 125 -49.67 95.80 -0.02
C TRP A 125 -48.38 95.93 0.81
N LEU A 126 -47.22 96.01 0.16
CA LEU A 126 -45.93 96.17 0.81
C LEU A 126 -45.80 97.49 1.60
N PHE A 127 -46.61 98.52 1.31
CA PHE A 127 -46.50 99.85 1.92
C PHE A 127 -47.80 100.38 2.54
N GLU A 128 -48.90 99.61 2.55
CA GLU A 128 -50.20 100.06 3.08
C GLU A 128 -50.13 100.70 4.49
N GLY A 129 -49.31 100.13 5.38
CA GLY A 129 -49.18 100.60 6.77
C GLY A 129 -48.44 101.92 6.97
N VAL A 130 -47.89 102.55 5.93
CA VAL A 130 -47.15 103.83 6.01
C VAL A 130 -47.72 104.89 5.08
N THR A 131 -49.00 104.79 4.71
CA THR A 131 -49.61 105.64 3.68
C THR A 131 -50.43 106.80 4.22
N ARG A 132 -51.01 106.72 5.42
CA ARG A 132 -51.92 107.75 5.94
C ARG A 132 -51.31 108.50 7.12
N TYR A 133 -51.34 109.83 7.03
CA TYR A 133 -50.85 110.72 8.07
C TYR A 133 -51.90 111.79 8.38
N ARG A 134 -52.02 112.14 9.66
CA ARG A 134 -52.93 113.18 10.15
C ARG A 134 -52.17 114.06 11.14
N LEU A 135 -52.26 115.36 10.95
CA LEU A 135 -51.60 116.36 11.78
C LEU A 135 -52.65 117.34 12.31
N PRO A 136 -53.01 117.28 13.60
CA PRO A 136 -53.85 118.30 14.22
C PRO A 136 -53.07 119.61 14.35
N LEU A 137 -53.71 120.73 14.02
CA LEU A 137 -53.06 122.04 13.96
C LEU A 137 -53.49 122.89 15.16
N TYR A 138 -52.52 123.52 15.83
CA TYR A 138 -52.74 124.40 16.98
C TYR A 138 -52.13 125.77 16.72
N TYR A 139 -52.85 126.83 17.08
CA TYR A 139 -52.39 128.21 16.93
C TYR A 139 -52.42 128.96 18.27
N PRO A 140 -51.36 129.70 18.63
CA PRO A 140 -51.33 130.49 19.87
C PRO A 140 -52.18 131.75 19.72
N VAL A 141 -53.15 131.98 20.61
CA VAL A 141 -53.96 133.21 20.64
C VAL A 141 -53.42 134.23 21.66
N PRO A 142 -53.59 135.55 21.42
CA PRO A 142 -53.20 136.60 22.37
C PRO A 142 -53.92 136.39 23.71
N GLY A 143 -53.17 136.02 24.75
CA GLY A 143 -53.72 135.54 26.04
C GLY A 143 -53.06 134.27 26.58
N GLY A 144 -52.18 133.62 25.78
CA GLY A 144 -51.29 132.54 26.23
C GLY A 144 -51.85 131.13 26.07
N SER A 145 -53.10 130.96 25.66
CA SER A 145 -53.69 129.65 25.35
C SER A 145 -53.50 129.28 23.87
N THR A 146 -53.13 128.04 23.58
CA THR A 146 -53.18 127.48 22.21
C THR A 146 -54.52 126.82 21.96
N THR A 147 -55.15 127.15 20.83
CA THR A 147 -56.43 126.54 20.43
C THR A 147 -56.21 125.66 19.21
N ARG A 148 -56.96 124.57 19.10
CA ARG A 148 -56.96 123.73 17.91
C ARG A 148 -57.70 124.47 16.80
N VAL A 149 -57.04 124.67 15.67
CA VAL A 149 -57.55 125.48 14.56
C VAL A 149 -57.88 124.65 13.32
N GLY A 150 -57.42 123.39 13.27
CA GLY A 150 -57.68 122.54 12.12
C GLY A 150 -56.97 121.20 12.13
N GLU A 151 -56.95 120.56 10.97
CA GLU A 151 -56.24 119.30 10.70
C GLU A 151 -55.71 119.28 9.26
N LEU A 152 -54.45 118.85 9.09
CA LEU A 152 -53.85 118.52 7.81
C LEU A 152 -53.79 116.99 7.67
N ARG A 153 -54.47 116.45 6.66
CA ARG A 153 -54.39 115.02 6.30
C ARG A 153 -53.57 114.86 5.03
N VAL A 154 -52.65 113.89 5.04
CA VAL A 154 -51.83 113.53 3.88
C VAL A 154 -51.87 112.03 3.68
N GLU A 155 -52.13 111.60 2.45
CA GLU A 155 -52.11 110.20 2.05
C GLU A 155 -51.11 109.98 0.91
N LEU A 156 -50.20 109.02 1.09
CA LEU A 156 -49.21 108.60 0.10
C LEU A 156 -49.80 107.52 -0.84
N SER A 157 -49.28 107.43 -2.07
CA SER A 157 -49.57 106.34 -3.00
C SER A 157 -48.68 105.13 -2.69
N PRO A 158 -49.26 103.98 -2.27
CA PRO A 158 -48.51 102.74 -2.09
C PRO A 158 -47.85 102.26 -3.40
N GLU A 159 -48.48 102.53 -4.55
CA GLU A 159 -48.00 102.05 -5.86
C GLU A 159 -46.69 102.73 -6.27
N VAL A 160 -46.58 104.05 -6.07
CA VAL A 160 -45.34 104.79 -6.35
C VAL A 160 -44.21 104.33 -5.44
N LEU A 161 -44.50 104.04 -4.16
CA LEU A 161 -43.53 103.50 -3.21
C LEU A 161 -43.05 102.09 -3.62
N SER A 162 -43.97 101.22 -4.04
CA SER A 162 -43.64 99.86 -4.51
C SER A 162 -42.84 99.87 -5.80
N GLU A 163 -43.11 100.78 -6.73
CA GLU A 163 -42.34 100.88 -7.97
C GLU A 163 -40.88 101.29 -7.70
N ARG A 164 -40.67 102.24 -6.78
CA ARG A 164 -39.32 102.64 -6.33
C ARG A 164 -38.57 101.47 -5.69
N PHE A 165 -39.25 100.71 -4.84
CA PHE A 165 -38.69 99.53 -4.17
C PHE A 165 -38.26 98.46 -5.18
N LEU A 166 -39.11 98.14 -6.16
CA LEU A 166 -38.83 97.14 -7.19
C LEU A 166 -37.66 97.56 -8.10
N ARG A 167 -37.58 98.84 -8.48
CA ARG A 167 -36.43 99.34 -9.27
C ARG A 167 -35.12 99.25 -8.50
N ARG A 168 -35.14 99.46 -7.17
CA ARG A 168 -33.95 99.34 -6.32
C ARG A 168 -33.49 97.88 -6.21
N ILE A 169 -34.40 96.97 -5.89
CA ILE A 169 -34.06 95.56 -5.60
C ILE A 169 -33.71 94.73 -6.83
N THR A 170 -34.29 95.03 -7.99
CA THR A 170 -34.05 94.22 -9.20
C THR A 170 -32.57 94.12 -9.56
N ARG A 171 -31.79 95.20 -9.37
CA ARG A 171 -30.32 95.16 -9.58
C ARG A 171 -29.61 94.28 -8.55
N GLU A 172 -29.93 94.45 -7.27
CA GLU A 172 -29.31 93.68 -6.19
C GLU A 172 -29.60 92.17 -6.30
N ALA A 173 -30.83 91.80 -6.67
CA ALA A 173 -31.25 90.42 -6.87
C ALA A 173 -30.46 89.73 -8.00
N ILE A 174 -30.22 90.42 -9.13
CA ILE A 174 -29.46 89.88 -10.27
C ILE A 174 -28.00 89.59 -9.88
N PHE A 175 -27.33 90.55 -9.22
CA PHE A 175 -25.93 90.37 -8.78
C PHE A 175 -25.79 89.27 -7.72
N GLY A 176 -26.73 89.15 -6.78
CA GLY A 176 -26.74 88.09 -5.76
C GLY A 176 -26.86 86.69 -6.36
N LEU A 177 -27.72 86.52 -7.35
CA LEU A 177 -27.91 85.24 -8.04
C LEU A 177 -26.67 84.86 -8.86
N ALA A 178 -26.05 85.81 -9.57
CA ALA A 178 -24.84 85.58 -10.35
C ALA A 178 -23.65 85.13 -9.46
N ARG A 179 -23.45 85.77 -8.30
CA ARG A 179 -22.40 85.39 -7.34
C ARG A 179 -22.60 83.97 -6.79
N SER A 180 -23.84 83.61 -6.47
CA SER A 180 -24.18 82.28 -5.94
C SER A 180 -23.91 81.16 -6.95
N LEU A 181 -24.22 81.39 -8.23
CA LEU A 181 -23.91 80.45 -9.31
C LEU A 181 -22.39 80.28 -9.51
N PHE A 182 -21.63 81.37 -9.48
CA PHE A 182 -20.17 81.33 -9.65
C PHE A 182 -19.47 80.52 -8.55
N ILE A 183 -19.81 80.77 -7.28
CA ILE A 183 -19.26 80.03 -6.14
C ILE A 183 -19.60 78.53 -6.28
N SER A 184 -20.84 78.22 -6.62
CA SER A 184 -21.31 76.84 -6.77
C SER A 184 -20.54 76.08 -7.87
N ALA A 185 -20.26 76.73 -9.01
CA ALA A 185 -19.46 76.16 -10.09
C ALA A 185 -18.00 75.91 -9.69
N LEU A 186 -17.39 76.85 -8.93
CA LEU A 186 -16.01 76.72 -8.44
C LEU A 186 -15.85 75.51 -7.51
N VAL A 187 -16.79 75.30 -6.59
CA VAL A 187 -16.76 74.16 -5.66
C VAL A 187 -16.80 72.83 -6.42
N VAL A 188 -17.69 72.69 -7.41
CA VAL A 188 -17.77 71.46 -8.23
C VAL A 188 -16.47 71.20 -8.98
N ALA A 189 -15.84 72.23 -9.54
CA ALA A 189 -14.57 72.08 -10.25
C ALA A 189 -13.46 71.54 -9.33
N ILE A 190 -13.32 72.08 -8.11
CA ILE A 190 -12.32 71.64 -7.13
C ILE A 190 -12.52 70.15 -6.79
N PHE A 191 -13.74 69.73 -6.45
CA PHE A 191 -14.04 68.33 -6.13
C PHE A 191 -13.79 67.38 -7.30
N TYR A 192 -14.08 67.82 -8.53
CA TYR A 192 -13.83 67.02 -9.72
C TYR A 192 -12.33 66.75 -9.91
N PHE A 193 -11.49 67.78 -9.81
CA PHE A 193 -10.04 67.64 -10.00
C PHE A 193 -9.34 66.93 -8.83
N MET A 194 -9.75 67.20 -7.59
CA MET A 194 -9.08 66.68 -6.39
C MET A 194 -9.44 65.23 -6.06
N ILE A 195 -10.70 64.80 -6.30
CA ILE A 195 -11.17 63.48 -5.84
C ILE A 195 -11.64 62.63 -7.03
N THR A 196 -12.53 63.17 -7.87
CA THR A 196 -13.23 62.36 -8.87
C THR A 196 -12.29 61.84 -9.96
N ARG A 197 -11.42 62.70 -10.50
CA ARG A 197 -10.49 62.34 -11.58
C ARG A 197 -9.42 61.31 -11.15
N PRO A 198 -8.72 61.47 -10.01
CA PRO A 198 -7.78 60.46 -9.50
C PRO A 198 -8.43 59.10 -9.22
N LEU A 199 -9.60 59.09 -8.57
CA LEU A 199 -10.30 57.85 -8.20
C LEU A 199 -10.78 57.06 -9.43
N LEU A 200 -11.22 57.74 -10.48
CA LEU A 200 -11.56 57.10 -11.76
C LEU A 200 -10.35 56.49 -12.47
N ARG A 201 -9.15 57.10 -12.34
CA ARG A 201 -7.91 56.51 -12.89
C ARG A 201 -7.53 55.23 -12.16
N LEU A 202 -7.63 55.23 -10.83
CA LEU A 202 -7.38 54.05 -10.02
C LEU A 202 -8.34 52.92 -10.38
N ALA A 203 -9.65 53.20 -10.41
CA ALA A 203 -10.66 52.18 -10.76
C ALA A 203 -10.44 51.54 -12.15
N ARG A 204 -10.01 52.32 -13.15
CA ARG A 204 -9.67 51.78 -14.49
C ARG A 204 -8.46 50.87 -14.44
N ALA A 205 -7.39 51.27 -13.76
CA ALA A 205 -6.18 50.46 -13.62
C ALA A 205 -6.48 49.10 -12.96
N ILE A 206 -7.42 49.04 -12.02
CA ILE A 206 -7.86 47.77 -11.40
C ILE A 206 -8.62 46.89 -12.40
N SER A 207 -9.47 47.48 -13.23
CA SER A 207 -10.26 46.72 -14.22
C SER A 207 -9.44 46.09 -15.35
N GLU A 208 -8.19 46.53 -15.52
CA GLU A 208 -7.25 46.05 -16.54
C GLU A 208 -6.27 44.99 -15.98
N VAL A 209 -6.40 44.61 -14.70
CA VAL A 209 -5.59 43.54 -14.10
C VAL A 209 -5.86 42.21 -14.81
N ASP A 210 -4.81 41.56 -15.28
CA ASP A 210 -4.86 40.19 -15.81
C ASP A 210 -5.03 39.18 -14.65
N PRO A 211 -6.14 38.41 -14.60
CA PRO A 211 -6.37 37.43 -13.54
C PRO A 211 -5.35 36.29 -13.51
N GLU A 212 -4.71 35.96 -14.64
CA GLU A 212 -3.69 34.91 -14.69
C GLU A 212 -2.31 35.42 -14.25
N ARG A 213 -2.09 36.74 -14.30
CA ARG A 213 -0.84 37.38 -13.93
C ARG A 213 -1.05 38.66 -13.11
N PRO A 214 -1.72 38.60 -11.95
CA PRO A 214 -2.08 39.78 -11.17
C PRO A 214 -0.86 40.60 -10.71
N GLY A 215 0.29 39.96 -10.52
CA GLY A 215 1.52 40.64 -10.07
C GLY A 215 2.17 41.58 -11.09
N ARG A 216 1.74 41.55 -12.37
CA ARG A 216 2.22 42.47 -13.43
C ARG A 216 1.49 43.81 -13.45
N TRP A 217 0.53 44.01 -12.56
CA TRP A 217 -0.23 45.26 -12.48
C TRP A 217 0.69 46.46 -12.24
N VAL A 218 0.56 47.49 -13.09
CA VAL A 218 1.30 48.74 -12.98
C VAL A 218 0.40 49.78 -12.30
N PRO A 219 0.81 50.35 -11.16
CA PRO A 219 0.03 51.37 -10.47
C PRO A 219 -0.11 52.63 -11.36
N PRO A 220 -1.28 53.27 -11.41
CA PRO A 220 -1.46 54.50 -12.18
C PRO A 220 -0.70 55.67 -11.55
N ASP A 221 -0.24 56.61 -12.39
CA ASP A 221 0.50 57.79 -11.93
C ASP A 221 -0.46 58.80 -11.23
N LEU A 222 -0.30 58.92 -9.92
CA LEU A 222 -1.08 59.78 -9.02
C LEU A 222 -0.18 60.86 -8.38
N ARG A 223 0.62 61.59 -9.18
CA ARG A 223 1.63 62.57 -8.72
C ARG A 223 1.22 63.50 -7.57
N THR A 224 -0.02 63.99 -7.56
CA THR A 224 -0.54 64.92 -6.53
C THR A 224 -1.01 64.23 -5.25
N HIS A 225 -1.11 62.91 -5.25
CA HIS A 225 -1.71 62.08 -4.20
C HIS A 225 -0.69 61.04 -3.66
N ALA A 226 0.61 61.27 -3.85
CA ALA A 226 1.64 60.30 -3.47
C ALA A 226 1.70 60.04 -1.94
N HIS A 227 1.20 60.97 -1.12
CA HIS A 227 1.27 60.92 0.34
C HIS A 227 -0.10 61.05 1.02
N ASP A 228 -1.19 60.71 0.33
CA ASP A 228 -2.54 60.70 0.89
C ASP A 228 -3.18 59.31 0.83
N GLU A 229 -4.46 59.22 1.22
CA GLU A 229 -5.21 57.97 1.27
C GLU A 229 -5.33 57.28 -0.10
N LEU A 230 -5.32 58.03 -1.20
CA LEU A 230 -5.38 57.46 -2.55
C LEU A 230 -4.03 56.86 -2.97
N GLY A 231 -2.92 57.50 -2.59
CA GLY A 231 -1.57 56.94 -2.75
C GLY A 231 -1.40 55.65 -1.96
N LEU A 232 -1.80 55.65 -0.67
CA LEU A 232 -1.71 54.49 0.21
C LEU A 232 -2.55 53.30 -0.30
N LEU A 233 -3.77 53.56 -0.81
CA LEU A 233 -4.63 52.53 -1.39
C LEU A 233 -4.00 51.87 -2.63
N SER A 234 -3.36 52.67 -3.49
CA SER A 234 -2.64 52.16 -4.67
C SER A 234 -1.49 51.22 -4.27
N GLU A 235 -0.75 51.57 -3.20
CA GLU A 235 0.35 50.75 -2.69
C GLU A 235 -0.14 49.42 -2.08
N HIS A 236 -1.15 49.47 -1.21
CA HIS A 236 -1.74 48.26 -0.62
C HIS A 236 -2.28 47.31 -1.68
N LEU A 237 -2.91 47.85 -2.74
CA LEU A 237 -3.39 47.03 -3.84
C LEU A 237 -2.25 46.36 -4.61
N ARG A 238 -1.11 47.05 -4.80
CA ARG A 238 0.09 46.46 -5.41
C ARG A 238 0.56 45.25 -4.62
N VAL A 239 0.69 45.40 -3.30
CA VAL A 239 1.14 44.32 -2.40
C VAL A 239 0.18 43.13 -2.44
N LEU A 240 -1.13 43.37 -2.41
CA LEU A 240 -2.14 42.31 -2.49
C LEU A 240 -2.03 41.53 -3.81
N LEU A 241 -1.96 42.22 -4.95
CA LEU A 241 -1.88 41.58 -6.26
C LEU A 241 -0.57 40.79 -6.43
N GLN A 242 0.55 41.30 -5.90
CA GLN A 242 1.81 40.56 -5.85
C GLN A 242 1.72 39.31 -4.96
N SER A 243 1.05 39.38 -3.82
CA SER A 243 0.85 38.21 -2.94
C SER A 243 -0.01 37.14 -3.63
N SER A 244 -1.02 37.55 -4.39
CA SER A 244 -1.87 36.64 -5.17
C SER A 244 -1.08 35.95 -6.27
N GLN A 245 -0.14 36.64 -6.93
CA GLN A 245 0.74 36.04 -7.94
C GLN A 245 1.58 34.91 -7.33
N ARG A 246 2.19 35.15 -6.17
CA ARG A 246 3.01 34.13 -5.48
C ARG A 246 2.21 32.87 -5.16
N GLY A 247 0.94 33.03 -4.75
CA GLY A 247 0.05 31.88 -4.50
C GLY A 247 -0.27 31.07 -5.76
N LEU A 248 -0.48 31.74 -6.91
CA LEU A 248 -0.70 31.07 -8.20
C LEU A 248 0.55 30.30 -8.65
N ASP A 249 1.74 30.92 -8.55
CA ASP A 249 3.01 30.29 -8.92
C ASP A 249 3.29 29.03 -8.07
N GLN A 250 3.04 29.10 -6.75
CA GLN A 250 3.16 27.95 -5.86
C GLN A 250 2.22 26.80 -6.23
N ARG A 251 0.97 27.12 -6.58
CA ARG A 251 -0.01 26.12 -7.01
C ARG A 251 0.43 25.42 -8.30
N ASP A 252 0.92 26.18 -9.27
CA ASP A 252 1.37 25.63 -10.55
C ASP A 252 2.60 24.72 -10.37
N VAL A 253 3.53 25.06 -9.48
CA VAL A 253 4.67 24.20 -9.10
C VAL A 253 4.18 22.90 -8.44
N ALA A 254 3.32 22.99 -7.43
CA ALA A 254 2.78 21.82 -6.72
C ALA A 254 2.00 20.88 -7.68
N GLN A 255 1.25 21.45 -8.64
CA GLN A 255 0.51 20.67 -9.61
C GLN A 255 1.44 19.94 -10.60
N ARG A 256 2.57 20.55 -10.98
CA ARG A 256 3.60 19.87 -11.79
C ARG A 256 4.29 18.75 -11.01
N GLU A 257 4.62 18.97 -9.74
CA GLU A 257 5.21 17.93 -8.87
C GLU A 257 4.27 16.74 -8.69
N LEU A 258 2.98 16.97 -8.42
CA LEU A 258 1.97 15.91 -8.35
C LEU A 258 1.86 15.13 -9.66
N THR A 259 1.88 15.82 -10.79
CA THR A 259 1.81 15.16 -12.11
C THR A 259 3.04 14.29 -12.35
N ALA A 260 4.24 14.78 -12.03
CA ALA A 260 5.48 14.03 -12.15
C ALA A 260 5.51 12.81 -11.21
N LEU A 261 5.04 12.96 -9.97
CA LEU A 261 4.95 11.87 -9.00
C LEU A 261 3.96 10.80 -9.45
N ASN A 262 2.79 11.20 -9.98
CA ASN A 262 1.81 10.26 -10.53
C ASN A 262 2.39 9.47 -11.71
N GLN A 263 3.09 10.12 -12.63
CA GLN A 263 3.76 9.42 -13.74
C GLN A 263 4.83 8.43 -13.24
N GLN A 264 5.62 8.80 -12.22
CA GLN A 264 6.58 7.88 -11.60
C GLN A 264 5.89 6.70 -10.91
N LEU A 265 4.78 6.93 -10.23
CA LEU A 265 3.98 5.87 -9.61
C LEU A 265 3.41 4.93 -10.66
N GLU A 266 2.82 5.44 -11.74
CA GLU A 266 2.31 4.63 -12.85
C GLU A 266 3.41 3.76 -13.47
N GLN A 267 4.60 4.34 -13.72
CA GLN A 267 5.74 3.56 -14.21
C GLN A 267 6.15 2.47 -13.23
N ARG A 268 6.29 2.78 -11.93
CA ARG A 268 6.64 1.78 -10.91
C ARG A 268 5.62 0.67 -10.81
N VAL A 269 4.33 1.00 -10.81
CA VAL A 269 3.24 0.01 -10.78
C VAL A 269 3.35 -0.88 -12.01
N SER A 270 3.46 -0.32 -13.21
CA SER A 270 3.60 -1.07 -14.47
C SER A 270 4.83 -1.99 -14.48
N THR A 271 5.99 -1.51 -14.04
CA THR A 271 7.21 -2.33 -13.94
C THR A 271 7.01 -3.46 -12.92
N ARG A 272 6.46 -3.18 -11.74
CA ARG A 272 6.21 -4.19 -10.72
C ARG A 272 5.18 -5.22 -11.14
N THR A 273 4.10 -4.83 -11.83
CA THR A 273 3.13 -5.78 -12.36
C THR A 273 3.76 -6.71 -13.40
N ALA A 274 4.61 -6.18 -14.30
CA ALA A 274 5.31 -7.00 -15.28
C ALA A 274 6.35 -7.95 -14.64
N GLU A 275 7.06 -7.51 -13.60
CA GLU A 275 7.95 -8.38 -12.81
C GLU A 275 7.17 -9.50 -12.12
N LEU A 276 6.02 -9.18 -11.53
CA LEU A 276 5.17 -10.15 -10.83
C LEU A 276 4.59 -11.19 -11.79
N GLU A 277 4.10 -10.77 -12.96
CA GLU A 277 3.59 -11.68 -14.00
C GLU A 277 4.67 -12.65 -14.50
N ARG A 278 5.91 -12.17 -14.70
CA ARG A 278 7.04 -13.04 -15.04
C ARG A 278 7.34 -14.05 -13.94
N ALA A 279 7.42 -13.59 -12.68
CA ALA A 279 7.68 -14.44 -11.54
C ALA A 279 6.58 -15.51 -11.36
N LEU A 280 5.31 -15.15 -11.55
CA LEU A 280 4.19 -16.10 -11.53
C LEU A 280 4.29 -17.13 -12.66
N GLY A 281 4.67 -16.71 -13.87
CA GLY A 281 4.87 -17.60 -15.01
C GLY A 281 6.06 -18.56 -14.84
N ASP A 282 7.12 -18.13 -14.15
CA ASP A 282 8.27 -18.97 -13.82
C ASP A 282 7.93 -19.96 -12.70
N LEU A 283 7.21 -19.51 -11.66
CA LEU A 283 6.75 -20.38 -10.57
C LEU A 283 5.79 -21.47 -11.08
N ALA A 284 4.89 -21.13 -12.00
CA ALA A 284 3.99 -22.10 -12.62
C ALA A 284 4.76 -23.18 -13.41
N ARG A 285 5.83 -22.79 -14.10
CA ARG A 285 6.71 -23.75 -14.81
C ARG A 285 7.44 -24.66 -13.83
N GLN A 286 7.99 -24.11 -12.75
CA GLN A 286 8.66 -24.90 -11.70
C GLN A 286 7.70 -25.91 -11.05
N ASN A 287 6.46 -25.52 -10.75
CA ASN A 287 5.47 -26.44 -10.19
C ASN A 287 5.19 -27.62 -11.12
N ILE A 288 5.03 -27.38 -12.42
CA ILE A 288 4.83 -28.45 -13.42
C ILE A 288 6.04 -29.39 -13.49
N GLU A 289 7.26 -28.87 -13.41
CA GLU A 289 8.47 -29.68 -13.39
C GLU A 289 8.57 -30.55 -12.13
N VAL A 290 8.27 -29.98 -10.96
CA VAL A 290 8.25 -30.70 -9.68
C VAL A 290 7.19 -31.81 -9.69
N GLU A 291 5.98 -31.54 -10.19
CA GLU A 291 4.91 -32.55 -10.31
C GLU A 291 5.32 -33.71 -11.23
N ARG A 292 6.00 -33.42 -12.34
CA ARG A 292 6.52 -34.44 -13.25
C ARG A 292 7.61 -35.28 -12.58
N ALA A 293 8.57 -34.64 -11.93
CA ALA A 293 9.66 -35.33 -11.23
C ALA A 293 9.11 -36.23 -10.11
N PHE A 294 8.13 -35.74 -9.34
CA PHE A 294 7.48 -36.53 -8.29
C PHE A 294 6.74 -37.75 -8.87
N SER A 295 6.02 -37.57 -9.98
CA SER A 295 5.31 -38.67 -10.65
C SER A 295 6.27 -39.74 -11.20
N GLU A 296 7.43 -39.34 -11.71
CA GLU A 296 8.47 -40.26 -12.18
C GLU A 296 9.14 -41.01 -11.03
N LEU A 297 9.41 -40.32 -9.92
CA LEU A 297 9.95 -40.91 -8.71
C LEU A 297 9.00 -41.97 -8.14
N ASP A 298 7.71 -41.68 -8.04
CA ASP A 298 6.71 -42.62 -7.53
C ASP A 298 6.61 -43.88 -8.41
N ARG A 299 6.59 -43.73 -9.74
CA ARG A 299 6.63 -44.87 -10.68
C ARG A 299 7.87 -45.73 -10.51
N THR A 300 9.02 -45.10 -10.32
CA THR A 300 10.30 -45.80 -10.13
C THR A 300 10.31 -46.56 -8.80
N HIS A 301 9.80 -45.94 -7.73
CA HIS A 301 9.68 -46.55 -6.42
C HIS A 301 8.75 -47.78 -6.44
N GLN A 302 7.61 -47.67 -7.13
CA GLN A 302 6.67 -48.79 -7.30
C GLN A 302 7.32 -49.96 -8.07
N ARG A 303 8.02 -49.69 -9.17
CA ARG A 303 8.75 -50.72 -9.94
C ARG A 303 9.81 -51.41 -9.09
N LEU A 304 10.58 -50.65 -8.32
CA LEU A 304 11.62 -51.20 -7.45
C LEU A 304 11.02 -52.09 -6.36
N THR A 305 9.93 -51.63 -5.73
CA THR A 305 9.23 -52.39 -4.68
C THR A 305 8.68 -53.70 -5.24
N GLN A 306 8.06 -53.66 -6.42
CA GLN A 306 7.55 -54.85 -7.10
C GLN A 306 8.66 -55.83 -7.47
N ALA A 307 9.77 -55.34 -8.03
CA ALA A 307 10.93 -56.18 -8.38
C ALA A 307 11.54 -56.85 -7.14
N ASN A 308 11.72 -56.10 -6.05
CA ASN A 308 12.21 -56.65 -4.78
C ASN A 308 11.27 -57.71 -4.20
N HIS A 309 9.95 -57.48 -4.25
CA HIS A 309 8.98 -58.46 -3.80
C HIS A 309 9.09 -59.78 -4.59
N GLN A 310 9.18 -59.69 -5.92
CA GLN A 310 9.33 -60.86 -6.79
C GLN A 310 10.63 -61.62 -6.53
N LEU A 311 11.75 -60.91 -6.29
CA LEU A 311 13.03 -61.52 -5.92
C LEU A 311 12.94 -62.22 -4.55
N LEU A 312 12.34 -61.59 -3.55
CA LEU A 312 12.19 -62.23 -2.23
C LEU A 312 11.31 -63.48 -2.29
N GLU A 313 10.25 -63.46 -3.09
CA GLU A 313 9.41 -64.65 -3.32
C GLU A 313 10.16 -65.77 -4.03
N SER A 314 10.96 -65.46 -5.06
CA SER A 314 11.74 -66.47 -5.79
C SER A 314 12.82 -67.11 -4.90
N HIS A 315 13.48 -66.31 -4.06
CA HIS A 315 14.45 -66.81 -3.08
C HIS A 315 13.80 -67.70 -2.01
N ARG A 316 12.64 -67.32 -1.47
CA ARG A 316 11.89 -68.16 -0.52
C ARG A 316 11.43 -69.47 -1.15
N TYR A 317 11.02 -69.43 -2.43
CA TYR A 317 10.64 -70.62 -3.17
C TYR A 317 11.83 -71.57 -3.37
N ALA A 318 12.99 -71.04 -3.77
CA ALA A 318 14.23 -71.80 -3.89
C ALA A 318 14.62 -72.47 -2.56
N ARG A 319 14.52 -71.75 -1.43
CA ARG A 319 14.75 -72.29 -0.09
C ARG A 319 13.83 -73.46 0.23
N ARG A 320 12.55 -73.36 -0.12
CA ARG A 320 11.58 -74.45 0.09
C ARG A 320 11.97 -75.70 -0.68
N ILE A 321 12.42 -75.55 -1.94
CA ILE A 321 12.88 -76.67 -2.76
C ILE A 321 14.13 -77.30 -2.13
N GLN A 322 15.17 -76.51 -1.85
CA GLN A 322 16.43 -77.02 -1.31
C GLN A 322 16.22 -77.75 0.02
N ARG A 323 15.48 -77.16 0.97
CA ARG A 323 15.19 -77.81 2.26
C ARG A 323 14.39 -79.10 2.11
N SER A 324 13.52 -79.21 1.11
CA SER A 324 12.75 -80.44 0.88
C SER A 324 13.58 -81.62 0.36
N MET A 325 14.78 -81.35 -0.15
CA MET A 325 15.72 -82.38 -0.64
C MET A 325 16.75 -82.81 0.41
N LEU A 326 16.77 -82.18 1.59
CA LEU A 326 17.67 -82.59 2.67
C LEU A 326 17.06 -83.76 3.44
N PRO A 327 17.79 -84.88 3.64
CA PRO A 327 17.26 -86.04 4.34
C PRO A 327 17.15 -85.79 5.84
N ALA A 328 16.15 -86.41 6.47
CA ALA A 328 16.00 -86.36 7.92
C ALA A 328 17.08 -87.23 8.60
N PRO A 329 17.85 -86.72 9.59
CA PRO A 329 18.85 -87.53 10.30
C PRO A 329 18.26 -88.77 11.00
N ALA A 330 16.95 -88.77 11.26
CA ALA A 330 16.21 -89.89 11.84
C ALA A 330 16.26 -91.19 11.00
N VAL A 331 16.63 -91.12 9.71
CA VAL A 331 16.78 -92.29 8.82
C VAL A 331 17.79 -93.31 9.34
N LEU A 332 18.79 -92.89 10.13
CA LEU A 332 19.77 -93.81 10.72
C LEU A 332 19.19 -94.68 11.84
N GLY A 333 18.10 -94.25 12.49
CA GLY A 333 17.42 -95.01 13.53
C GLY A 333 18.34 -95.46 14.67
N ASP A 334 18.33 -96.77 14.96
CA ASP A 334 19.09 -97.39 16.04
C ASP A 334 20.58 -97.63 15.73
N ALA A 335 21.05 -97.32 14.52
CA ALA A 335 22.46 -97.45 14.12
C ALA A 335 23.38 -96.41 14.81
N VAL A 336 22.80 -95.34 15.35
CA VAL A 336 23.51 -94.26 16.04
C VAL A 336 22.92 -94.04 17.42
N ARG A 337 23.76 -93.64 18.37
CA ARG A 337 23.31 -93.16 19.68
C ARG A 337 22.79 -91.74 19.57
N GLU A 338 23.48 -90.93 18.77
CA GLU A 338 23.18 -89.52 18.59
C GLU A 338 23.68 -89.05 17.23
N ILE A 339 22.91 -88.17 16.57
CA ILE A 339 23.31 -87.46 15.36
C ILE A 339 22.74 -86.05 15.42
N HIS A 340 23.53 -85.07 15.02
CA HIS A 340 23.09 -83.70 14.85
C HIS A 340 23.63 -83.13 13.53
N VAL A 341 22.77 -82.42 12.81
CA VAL A 341 23.13 -81.70 11.59
C VAL A 341 22.75 -80.24 11.78
N HIS A 342 23.77 -79.38 11.88
CA HIS A 342 23.62 -77.94 11.77
C HIS A 342 23.89 -77.56 10.32
N TRP A 343 22.88 -77.05 9.62
CA TRP A 343 23.00 -76.57 8.25
C TRP A 343 22.44 -75.16 8.18
N GLU A 344 23.30 -74.20 7.89
CA GLU A 344 22.97 -72.77 7.90
C GLU A 344 23.56 -72.06 6.67
N PRO A 345 22.76 -71.84 5.63
CA PRO A 345 23.21 -71.16 4.43
C PRO A 345 23.51 -69.68 4.69
N LEU A 346 24.45 -69.10 3.93
CA LEU A 346 24.85 -67.70 3.92
C LEU A 346 23.66 -66.77 3.65
N HIS A 347 22.84 -67.14 2.66
CA HIS A 347 21.62 -66.47 2.25
C HIS A 347 20.38 -67.34 2.57
N GLU A 348 19.26 -67.15 1.88
CA GLU A 348 18.08 -68.05 2.01
C GLU A 348 18.37 -69.48 1.51
N VAL A 349 19.37 -69.65 0.64
CA VAL A 349 19.84 -70.92 0.05
C VAL A 349 21.37 -70.90 -0.04
N GLY A 350 22.00 -72.08 -0.13
CA GLY A 350 23.47 -72.24 -0.11
C GLY A 350 24.02 -73.31 -1.06
N GLY A 351 25.33 -73.39 -1.20
CA GLY A 351 26.11 -74.44 -1.87
C GLY A 351 26.42 -75.65 -0.98
N ASP A 352 26.26 -75.54 0.33
CA ASP A 352 26.39 -76.68 1.24
C ASP A 352 25.21 -77.66 1.11
N TRP A 353 25.52 -78.96 1.03
CA TRP A 353 24.53 -80.02 0.97
C TRP A 353 25.00 -81.29 1.68
N TYR A 354 24.06 -82.05 2.24
CA TYR A 354 24.38 -83.33 2.88
C TYR A 354 23.37 -84.41 2.51
N TRP A 355 23.84 -85.65 2.56
CA TRP A 355 23.02 -86.84 2.38
C TRP A 355 23.25 -87.83 3.51
N ILE A 356 22.16 -88.47 3.95
CA ILE A 356 22.17 -89.46 5.02
C ILE A 356 21.29 -90.61 4.59
N GLU A 357 21.85 -91.82 4.56
CA GLU A 357 21.14 -93.00 4.10
C GLU A 357 21.56 -94.24 4.89
N ARG A 358 20.61 -95.17 5.05
CA ARG A 358 20.85 -96.47 5.66
C ARG A 358 20.34 -97.58 4.74
N CYS A 359 21.21 -98.51 4.36
CA CYS A 359 20.86 -99.73 3.64
C CYS A 359 21.30 -100.93 4.49
N GLY A 360 20.33 -101.56 5.18
CA GLY A 360 20.60 -102.65 6.12
C GLY A 360 21.46 -102.20 7.31
N ASP A 361 22.60 -102.87 7.50
CA ASP A 361 23.59 -102.57 8.55
C ASP A 361 24.62 -101.52 8.13
N ARG A 362 24.56 -101.01 6.90
CA ARG A 362 25.44 -99.95 6.43
C ARG A 362 24.77 -98.59 6.51
N CYS A 363 25.51 -97.62 7.01
CA CYS A 363 25.06 -96.24 7.13
C CYS A 363 26.05 -95.30 6.45
N LEU A 364 25.52 -94.39 5.65
CA LEU A 364 26.26 -93.42 4.85
C LEU A 364 25.90 -92.01 5.31
N ILE A 365 26.92 -91.18 5.53
CA ILE A 365 26.81 -89.73 5.62
C ILE A 365 27.73 -89.14 4.55
N LEU A 366 27.18 -88.28 3.71
CA LEU A 366 27.92 -87.47 2.76
C LEU A 366 27.73 -85.99 3.12
N LEU A 367 28.83 -85.24 3.16
CA LEU A 367 28.81 -83.79 3.22
C LEU A 367 29.49 -83.26 1.95
N ALA A 368 28.84 -82.32 1.28
CA ALA A 368 29.33 -81.66 0.08
C ALA A 368 29.27 -80.14 0.26
N ASP A 369 30.33 -79.48 -0.16
CA ASP A 369 30.49 -78.04 -0.22
C ASP A 369 30.64 -77.69 -1.71
N CYS A 370 29.56 -77.19 -2.31
CA CYS A 370 29.50 -76.91 -3.74
C CYS A 370 29.94 -75.47 -4.03
N THR A 371 30.41 -75.22 -5.25
CA THR A 371 30.89 -73.89 -5.65
C THR A 371 29.82 -72.82 -5.51
N GLY A 372 30.20 -71.75 -4.82
CA GLY A 372 29.39 -70.55 -4.66
C GLY A 372 28.26 -70.70 -3.64
N HIS A 373 27.68 -69.56 -3.27
CA HIS A 373 26.61 -69.47 -2.28
C HIS A 373 25.33 -68.90 -2.90
N GLY A 374 24.21 -68.92 -2.17
CA GLY A 374 22.97 -68.36 -2.68
C GLY A 374 22.36 -69.22 -3.79
N VAL A 375 21.70 -68.57 -4.76
CA VAL A 375 20.95 -69.29 -5.81
C VAL A 375 21.86 -70.14 -6.72
N PRO A 376 23.03 -69.67 -7.20
CA PRO A 376 23.93 -70.49 -8.01
C PRO A 376 24.40 -71.76 -7.27
N GLY A 377 24.91 -71.61 -6.04
CA GLY A 377 25.33 -72.75 -5.21
C GLY A 377 24.20 -73.76 -5.01
N ALA A 378 22.97 -73.27 -4.75
CA ALA A 378 21.81 -74.12 -4.60
C ALA A 378 21.52 -74.95 -5.86
N PHE A 379 21.69 -74.41 -7.07
CA PHE A 379 21.54 -75.20 -8.30
C PHE A 379 22.58 -76.31 -8.41
N ILE A 380 23.82 -76.06 -8.00
CA ILE A 380 24.86 -77.10 -7.99
C ILE A 380 24.51 -78.20 -6.99
N THR A 381 23.98 -77.86 -5.80
CA THR A 381 23.50 -78.88 -4.84
C THR A 381 22.42 -79.78 -5.43
N LEU A 382 21.52 -79.25 -6.26
CA LEU A 382 20.48 -80.05 -6.94
C LEU A 382 21.09 -81.01 -7.98
N VAL A 383 22.11 -80.56 -8.72
CA VAL A 383 22.84 -81.41 -9.68
C VAL A 383 23.56 -82.54 -8.98
N VAL A 384 24.23 -82.24 -7.86
CA VAL A 384 24.94 -83.21 -7.01
C VAL A 384 23.95 -84.19 -6.39
N ALA A 385 22.83 -83.72 -5.84
CA ALA A 385 21.77 -84.57 -5.27
C ALA A 385 21.23 -85.57 -6.31
N ALA A 386 20.88 -85.09 -7.51
CA ALA A 386 20.38 -85.94 -8.58
C ALA A 386 21.43 -86.92 -9.13
N ALA A 387 22.72 -86.58 -9.05
CA ALA A 387 23.82 -87.48 -9.37
C ALA A 387 23.97 -88.56 -8.30
N LEU A 388 23.99 -88.18 -7.02
CA LEU A 388 24.14 -89.12 -5.91
C LEU A 388 22.97 -90.11 -5.84
N GLU A 389 21.72 -89.65 -5.87
CA GLU A 389 20.57 -90.55 -5.81
C GLU A 389 20.57 -91.61 -6.92
N ARG A 390 21.09 -91.26 -8.11
CA ARG A 390 21.24 -92.21 -9.21
C ARG A 390 22.27 -93.29 -8.85
N LEU A 391 23.40 -92.90 -8.27
CA LEU A 391 24.47 -93.81 -7.85
C LEU A 391 24.01 -94.77 -6.75
N LEU A 392 23.22 -94.26 -5.79
CA LEU A 392 22.76 -95.06 -4.65
C LEU A 392 21.59 -96.01 -5.02
N ARG A 393 20.85 -95.74 -6.10
CA ARG A 393 19.82 -96.64 -6.65
C ARG A 393 20.40 -97.89 -7.33
N ASP A 394 21.54 -97.76 -8.01
CA ASP A 394 22.11 -98.82 -8.85
C ASP A 394 22.90 -99.86 -8.03
N ASP A 395 23.52 -99.45 -6.91
CA ASP A 395 24.25 -100.32 -5.99
C ASP A 395 24.13 -99.79 -4.55
N CYS A 396 23.57 -100.60 -3.64
CA CYS A 396 23.25 -100.17 -2.28
C CYS A 396 24.55 -99.90 -1.50
N LEU A 397 24.89 -98.62 -1.35
CA LEU A 397 26.03 -98.12 -0.57
C LEU A 397 27.39 -98.76 -0.97
N ALA A 398 27.82 -98.44 -2.19
CA ALA A 398 29.18 -98.71 -2.69
C ALA A 398 30.28 -98.08 -1.80
N GLU A 399 31.54 -98.46 -2.02
CA GLU A 399 32.66 -97.94 -1.23
C GLU A 399 32.84 -96.41 -1.40
N PRO A 400 33.23 -95.66 -0.34
CA PRO A 400 33.36 -94.20 -0.37
C PRO A 400 34.14 -93.66 -1.57
N VAL A 401 35.28 -94.27 -1.91
CA VAL A 401 36.12 -93.86 -3.05
C VAL A 401 35.39 -94.03 -4.38
N ALA A 402 34.61 -95.10 -4.53
CA ALA A 402 33.85 -95.37 -5.75
C ALA A 402 32.73 -94.34 -5.93
N ILE A 403 32.04 -93.98 -4.85
CA ILE A 403 30.99 -92.96 -4.86
C ILE A 403 31.58 -91.60 -5.27
N LEU A 404 32.67 -91.15 -4.64
CA LEU A 404 33.29 -89.85 -4.97
C LEU A 404 33.77 -89.76 -6.42
N LYS A 405 34.40 -90.83 -6.95
CA LYS A 405 34.83 -90.87 -8.36
C LYS A 405 33.66 -90.88 -9.34
N ALA A 406 32.58 -91.59 -8.99
CA ALA A 406 31.39 -91.63 -9.82
C ALA A 406 30.67 -90.27 -9.80
N LEU A 407 30.64 -89.61 -8.64
CA LEU A 407 30.07 -88.28 -8.45
C LEU A 407 30.83 -87.23 -9.29
N ASP A 408 32.16 -87.21 -9.24
CA ASP A 408 33.00 -86.35 -10.08
C ASP A 408 32.67 -86.50 -11.57
N ARG A 409 32.62 -87.75 -12.06
CA ARG A 409 32.32 -88.04 -13.46
C ARG A 409 30.91 -87.59 -13.86
N ASP A 410 29.92 -87.83 -13.01
CA ASP A 410 28.53 -87.50 -13.31
C ASP A 410 28.27 -85.99 -13.25
N VAL A 411 28.86 -85.28 -12.29
CA VAL A 411 28.79 -83.81 -12.20
C VAL A 411 29.43 -83.19 -13.44
N ARG A 412 30.66 -83.62 -13.80
CA ARG A 412 31.34 -83.18 -15.04
C ARG A 412 30.47 -83.39 -16.28
N ARG A 413 29.83 -84.56 -16.39
CA ARG A 413 28.97 -84.88 -17.54
C ARG A 413 27.72 -84.01 -17.58
N ARG A 414 27.04 -83.83 -16.44
CA ARG A 414 25.79 -83.06 -16.35
C ARG A 414 25.99 -81.57 -16.64
N LEU A 415 27.11 -81.01 -16.18
CA LEU A 415 27.48 -79.62 -16.43
C LEU A 415 28.25 -79.41 -17.74
N ARG A 416 28.44 -80.48 -18.55
CA ARG A 416 29.18 -80.48 -19.83
C ARG A 416 30.64 -80.01 -19.71
N GLN A 417 31.23 -80.16 -18.54
CA GLN A 417 32.60 -79.73 -18.19
C GLN A 417 33.70 -80.62 -18.80
N GLN A 418 33.33 -81.52 -19.70
CA GLN A 418 34.25 -82.30 -20.54
C GLN A 418 34.62 -81.56 -21.83
N ASP A 419 33.82 -80.56 -22.22
CA ASP A 419 34.07 -79.73 -23.39
C ASP A 419 34.85 -78.47 -22.97
N PRO A 420 36.06 -78.21 -23.51
CA PRO A 420 36.83 -76.99 -23.25
C PRO A 420 36.08 -75.67 -23.48
N SER A 421 34.97 -75.68 -24.21
CA SER A 421 34.09 -74.54 -24.47
C SER A 421 32.93 -74.39 -23.47
N SER A 422 32.86 -75.23 -22.43
CA SER A 422 31.86 -75.14 -21.36
C SER A 422 31.89 -73.77 -20.67
N GLU A 423 30.72 -73.16 -20.48
CA GLU A 423 30.57 -71.92 -19.70
C GLU A 423 30.56 -72.17 -18.19
N SER A 424 30.27 -73.41 -17.77
CA SER A 424 30.24 -73.84 -16.36
C SER A 424 31.61 -74.35 -15.94
N ASP A 425 32.07 -73.91 -14.77
CA ASP A 425 33.28 -74.41 -14.08
C ASP A 425 32.98 -74.58 -12.59
N ASP A 426 31.86 -75.23 -12.31
CA ASP A 426 31.36 -75.47 -10.96
C ASP A 426 31.66 -76.91 -10.53
N GLY A 427 31.96 -77.08 -9.26
CA GLY A 427 32.28 -78.36 -8.66
C GLY A 427 31.96 -78.39 -7.18
N LEU A 428 32.60 -79.32 -6.48
CA LEU A 428 32.39 -79.52 -5.06
C LEU A 428 33.60 -80.13 -4.37
N ASP A 429 33.69 -79.86 -3.08
CA ASP A 429 34.41 -80.68 -2.12
C ASP A 429 33.43 -81.62 -1.45
N ALA A 430 33.83 -82.88 -1.23
CA ALA A 430 32.94 -83.86 -0.63
C ALA A 430 33.68 -84.84 0.27
N ALA A 431 33.03 -85.16 1.38
CA ALA A 431 33.46 -86.18 2.33
C ALA A 431 32.36 -87.22 2.51
N ILE A 432 32.77 -88.48 2.59
CA ILE A 432 31.90 -89.62 2.84
C ILE A 432 32.39 -90.36 4.09
N LEU A 433 31.44 -90.62 4.98
CA LEU A 433 31.55 -91.50 6.13
C LEU A 433 30.62 -92.70 5.90
N LEU A 434 31.18 -93.89 5.74
CA LEU A 434 30.43 -95.13 5.61
C LEU A 434 30.82 -96.04 6.76
N TRP A 435 29.86 -96.52 7.56
CA TRP A 435 30.16 -97.53 8.57
C TRP A 435 29.17 -98.66 8.55
N ASP A 436 29.64 -99.79 9.06
CA ASP A 436 28.86 -101.01 9.22
C ASP A 436 28.60 -101.25 10.71
N VAL A 437 27.32 -101.34 11.08
CA VAL A 437 26.85 -101.44 12.47
C VAL A 437 27.34 -102.74 13.12
N GLY A 438 27.40 -103.85 12.37
CA GLY A 438 27.79 -105.15 12.88
C GLY A 438 29.29 -105.26 13.15
N THR A 439 30.12 -104.78 12.22
CA THR A 439 31.60 -104.89 12.32
C THR A 439 32.25 -103.73 13.07
N ARG A 440 31.50 -102.64 13.33
CA ARG A 440 32.01 -101.40 13.95
C ARG A 440 33.21 -100.82 13.22
N ARG A 441 33.25 -100.99 11.89
CA ARG A 441 34.27 -100.40 11.03
C ARG A 441 33.71 -99.20 10.31
N LEU A 442 34.43 -98.09 10.43
CA LEU A 442 34.14 -96.83 9.76
C LEU A 442 35.15 -96.63 8.65
N ARG A 443 34.67 -96.29 7.47
CA ARG A 443 35.45 -95.95 6.28
C ARG A 443 35.20 -94.49 5.96
N PHE A 444 36.29 -93.75 5.82
CA PHE A 444 36.26 -92.34 5.47
C PHE A 444 37.04 -92.10 4.19
N ALA A 445 36.43 -91.37 3.26
CA ALA A 445 37.13 -90.81 2.12
C ALA A 445 36.65 -89.38 1.89
N SER A 446 37.57 -88.49 1.52
CA SER A 446 37.25 -87.10 1.20
C SER A 446 38.12 -86.64 0.03
N ALA A 447 37.52 -85.82 -0.82
CA ALA A 447 38.18 -85.06 -1.87
C ALA A 447 37.91 -83.58 -1.62
N GLY A 448 38.98 -82.83 -1.38
CA GLY A 448 38.92 -81.40 -1.07
C GLY A 448 39.14 -81.07 0.41
N GLY A 449 38.55 -79.95 0.84
CA GLY A 449 38.80 -79.28 2.12
C GLY A 449 38.11 -79.85 3.34
N ILE A 450 37.17 -80.79 3.20
CA ILE A 450 36.34 -81.33 4.30
C ILE A 450 37.11 -82.43 5.07
N PRO A 451 37.50 -82.20 6.34
CA PRO A 451 38.21 -83.19 7.15
C PRO A 451 37.24 -84.07 7.95
N LEU A 452 37.72 -85.23 8.41
CA LEU A 452 37.11 -85.96 9.51
C LEU A 452 37.79 -85.57 10.82
N LEU A 453 37.00 -85.07 11.76
CA LEU A 453 37.41 -84.88 13.15
C LEU A 453 36.91 -86.05 13.99
N MET A 454 37.79 -86.61 14.81
CA MET A 454 37.50 -87.76 15.66
C MET A 454 37.77 -87.38 17.10
N LEU A 455 36.75 -87.47 17.93
CA LEU A 455 36.82 -87.21 19.36
C LEU A 455 36.57 -88.53 20.09
N GLU A 456 37.64 -89.14 20.57
CA GLU A 456 37.59 -90.37 21.34
C GLU A 456 37.71 -90.06 22.85
N PRO A 457 37.01 -90.80 23.73
CA PRO A 457 37.07 -90.53 25.17
C PRO A 457 38.51 -90.62 25.71
N GLY A 458 39.01 -89.50 26.27
CA GLY A 458 40.34 -89.43 26.88
C GLY A 458 41.51 -89.26 25.92
N GLU A 459 41.27 -89.09 24.62
CA GLU A 459 42.30 -88.79 23.62
C GLU A 459 42.09 -87.39 23.01
N PRO A 460 43.18 -86.70 22.58
CA PRO A 460 43.06 -85.43 21.87
C PRO A 460 42.33 -85.62 20.54
N VAL A 461 41.71 -84.57 20.02
CA VAL A 461 40.96 -84.64 18.75
C VAL A 461 41.87 -85.06 17.59
N GLY A 462 41.57 -86.20 16.99
CA GLY A 462 42.19 -86.69 15.77
C GLY A 462 41.64 -85.97 14.54
N VAL A 463 42.51 -85.70 13.56
CA VAL A 463 42.11 -85.06 12.29
C VAL A 463 42.62 -85.88 11.12
N ILE A 464 41.71 -86.36 10.27
CA ILE A 464 42.04 -86.98 8.98
C ILE A 464 41.66 -86.00 7.88
N ARG A 465 42.67 -85.57 7.11
CA ARG A 465 42.49 -84.61 6.02
C ARG A 465 42.00 -85.31 4.76
N GLY A 466 41.21 -84.60 3.98
CA GLY A 466 40.81 -85.02 2.64
C GLY A 466 42.00 -85.11 1.67
N SER A 467 41.78 -85.85 0.59
CA SER A 467 42.73 -85.95 -0.52
C SER A 467 42.76 -84.61 -1.27
N ARG A 468 43.96 -84.13 -1.65
CA ARG A 468 44.10 -82.89 -2.41
C ARG A 468 43.44 -83.02 -3.79
N GLY A 469 42.75 -81.97 -4.22
CA GLY A 469 41.99 -81.91 -5.47
C GLY A 469 40.50 -81.72 -5.19
N HIS A 470 39.76 -81.37 -6.24
CA HIS A 470 38.33 -81.03 -6.15
C HIS A 470 37.52 -81.89 -7.13
N LEU A 471 36.23 -82.10 -6.86
CA LEU A 471 35.36 -82.89 -7.72
C LEU A 471 34.56 -81.98 -8.66
N GLY A 472 34.23 -82.45 -9.85
CA GLY A 472 33.34 -81.76 -10.78
C GLY A 472 34.06 -80.74 -11.69
N TYR A 473 34.92 -79.88 -11.16
CA TYR A 473 35.51 -78.73 -11.87
C TYR A 473 36.22 -79.02 -13.18
N GLN A 474 36.12 -78.11 -14.15
CA GLN A 474 36.89 -78.16 -15.39
C GLN A 474 38.33 -77.67 -15.20
N SER A 475 38.50 -76.53 -14.52
CA SER A 475 39.80 -75.86 -14.38
C SER A 475 40.66 -76.40 -13.24
N LEU A 476 40.02 -76.90 -12.18
CA LEU A 476 40.72 -77.44 -11.01
C LEU A 476 41.07 -78.92 -11.21
N SER A 477 42.23 -79.31 -10.69
CA SER A 477 42.71 -80.68 -10.78
C SER A 477 41.82 -81.62 -9.96
N ALA A 478 41.34 -82.69 -10.60
CA ALA A 478 40.75 -83.81 -9.91
C ALA A 478 41.78 -84.45 -8.96
N PRO A 479 41.36 -85.10 -7.86
CA PRO A 479 42.31 -85.78 -6.98
C PRO A 479 43.06 -86.91 -7.71
N ASP A 480 44.39 -86.85 -7.75
CA ASP A 480 45.24 -87.90 -8.34
C ASP A 480 44.94 -89.28 -7.72
N ARG A 481 44.74 -89.30 -6.40
CA ARG A 481 44.33 -90.48 -5.64
C ARG A 481 43.48 -90.06 -4.44
N ILE A 482 42.26 -90.58 -4.37
CA ILE A 482 41.42 -90.51 -3.17
C ILE A 482 41.84 -91.65 -2.24
N VAL A 483 42.27 -91.31 -1.02
CA VAL A 483 42.66 -92.27 0.01
C VAL A 483 41.45 -92.62 0.88
N GLU A 484 41.22 -93.92 1.06
CA GLU A 484 40.26 -94.43 2.04
C GLU A 484 40.97 -94.73 3.35
N HIS A 485 40.37 -94.30 4.45
CA HIS A 485 40.82 -94.57 5.80
C HIS A 485 39.83 -95.51 6.49
N GLU A 486 40.29 -96.69 6.88
CA GLU A 486 39.52 -97.62 7.72
C GLU A 486 39.86 -97.39 9.19
N ILE A 487 38.84 -97.16 10.01
CA ILE A 487 38.93 -96.75 11.41
C ILE A 487 38.04 -97.69 12.22
N GLN A 488 38.57 -98.24 13.30
CA GLN A 488 37.78 -99.05 14.22
C GLN A 488 37.00 -98.11 15.16
N ILE A 489 35.67 -98.24 15.20
CA ILE A 489 34.82 -97.42 16.05
C ILE A 489 35.03 -97.82 17.52
N ARG A 490 35.44 -96.86 18.35
CA ARG A 490 35.52 -97.03 19.80
C ARG A 490 34.21 -96.62 20.47
N PRO A 491 33.77 -97.32 21.54
CA PRO A 491 32.58 -96.95 22.28
C PRO A 491 32.67 -95.51 22.82
N GLY A 492 31.65 -94.70 22.52
CA GLY A 492 31.61 -93.29 22.95
C GLY A 492 32.37 -92.32 22.03
N ALA A 493 33.05 -92.80 20.98
CA ALA A 493 33.68 -91.93 20.00
C ALA A 493 32.65 -91.11 19.21
N THR A 494 33.01 -89.87 18.92
CA THR A 494 32.20 -88.93 18.16
C THR A 494 32.96 -88.46 16.92
N TYR A 495 32.29 -88.46 15.78
CA TYR A 495 32.87 -88.10 14.49
C TYR A 495 32.19 -86.84 13.95
N TYR A 496 32.97 -85.89 13.43
CA TYR A 496 32.45 -84.66 12.85
C TYR A 496 32.95 -84.43 11.43
N LEU A 497 32.04 -84.00 10.57
CA LEU A 497 32.31 -83.42 9.27
C LEU A 497 31.88 -81.94 9.30
N MET A 498 32.68 -81.06 8.71
CA MET A 498 32.35 -79.63 8.61
C MET A 498 32.86 -79.03 7.31
N THR A 499 32.09 -78.09 6.78
CA THR A 499 32.50 -77.24 5.64
C THR A 499 33.39 -76.10 6.12
N ASP A 500 34.07 -75.44 5.18
CA ASP A 500 35.06 -74.42 5.52
C ASP A 500 34.43 -73.15 6.07
N GLY A 501 33.14 -72.88 5.81
CA GLY A 501 32.45 -71.71 6.37
C GLY A 501 32.50 -71.60 7.90
N ILE A 502 32.65 -72.72 8.61
CA ILE A 502 32.91 -72.72 10.06
C ILE A 502 34.35 -72.32 10.38
N THR A 503 35.32 -72.87 9.67
CA THR A 503 36.75 -72.65 9.96
C THR A 503 37.27 -71.31 9.42
N ASP A 504 36.64 -70.80 8.37
CA ASP A 504 37.03 -69.62 7.63
C ASP A 504 36.23 -68.38 8.06
N GLN A 505 35.41 -68.52 9.12
CA GLN A 505 34.79 -67.39 9.79
C GLN A 505 35.86 -66.41 10.30
N MET A 506 35.80 -65.19 9.78
CA MET A 506 36.66 -64.08 10.18
C MET A 506 36.19 -63.52 11.53
N GLY A 507 37.12 -63.25 12.44
CA GLY A 507 36.79 -62.72 13.76
C GLY A 507 37.99 -62.44 14.65
N GLY A 508 37.72 -62.04 15.89
CA GLY A 508 38.72 -61.68 16.90
C GLY A 508 39.46 -60.37 16.64
N VAL A 509 40.33 -59.99 17.58
CA VAL A 509 41.20 -58.80 17.47
C VAL A 509 42.66 -59.23 17.63
N PRO A 510 43.54 -59.06 16.62
CA PRO A 510 43.22 -58.63 15.25
C PRO A 510 42.36 -59.67 14.49
N PRO A 511 41.65 -59.27 13.41
CA PRO A 511 40.84 -60.18 12.60
C PRO A 511 41.68 -61.33 12.03
N ARG A 512 41.27 -62.57 12.32
CA ARG A 512 41.91 -63.81 11.83
C ARG A 512 40.90 -64.94 11.69
N LEU A 513 41.14 -65.87 10.77
CA LEU A 513 40.26 -67.02 10.57
C LEU A 513 40.20 -67.82 11.88
N LEU A 514 39.03 -68.35 12.23
CA LEU A 514 38.87 -69.18 13.42
C LEU A 514 39.84 -70.37 13.37
N GLY A 515 39.89 -71.03 12.21
CA GLY A 515 40.80 -72.11 11.88
C GLY A 515 40.43 -73.43 12.54
N ARG A 516 40.75 -74.53 11.83
CA ARG A 516 40.46 -75.92 12.26
C ARG A 516 40.95 -76.24 13.68
N ARG A 517 42.12 -75.74 14.08
CA ARG A 517 42.70 -76.01 15.40
C ARG A 517 41.79 -75.55 16.54
N ARG A 518 41.21 -74.34 16.43
CA ARG A 518 40.34 -73.81 17.49
C ARG A 518 39.02 -74.54 17.57
N VAL A 519 38.46 -74.91 16.41
CA VAL A 519 37.24 -75.70 16.37
C VAL A 519 37.47 -77.07 17.02
N ALA A 520 38.60 -77.73 16.72
CA ALA A 520 38.98 -78.98 17.37
C ALA A 520 39.14 -78.85 18.89
N GLU A 521 39.93 -77.87 19.36
CA GLU A 521 40.12 -77.58 20.80
C GLU A 521 38.79 -77.25 21.50
N TRP A 522 37.91 -76.53 20.81
CA TRP A 522 36.59 -76.19 21.32
C TRP A 522 35.71 -77.45 21.46
N LEU A 523 35.65 -78.29 20.43
CA LEU A 523 34.89 -79.56 20.46
C LEU A 523 35.41 -80.49 21.57
N GLU A 524 36.73 -80.54 21.77
CA GLU A 524 37.36 -81.30 22.85
C GLU A 524 36.88 -80.84 24.23
N SER A 525 36.87 -79.52 24.48
CA SER A 525 36.42 -78.95 25.76
C SER A 525 34.92 -79.12 26.04
N HIS A 526 34.12 -79.49 25.03
CA HIS A 526 32.68 -79.68 25.12
C HIS A 526 32.25 -81.14 24.86
N ALA A 527 33.20 -82.09 24.88
CA ALA A 527 32.98 -83.50 24.54
C ALA A 527 31.83 -84.17 25.32
N GLU A 528 31.67 -83.81 26.59
CA GLU A 528 30.67 -84.35 27.52
C GLU A 528 29.23 -83.89 27.23
N LEU A 529 29.07 -82.83 26.42
CA LEU A 529 27.75 -82.34 26.05
C LEU A 529 27.07 -83.26 25.01
N SER A 530 25.74 -83.19 24.93
CA SER A 530 24.99 -83.75 23.80
C SER A 530 25.40 -83.05 22.50
N LEU A 531 25.33 -83.74 21.36
CA LEU A 531 25.67 -83.19 20.05
C LEU A 531 24.85 -81.93 19.72
N GLU A 532 23.57 -81.89 20.12
CA GLU A 532 22.73 -80.70 19.96
C GLU A 532 23.22 -79.53 20.80
N ALA A 533 23.63 -79.77 22.06
CA ALA A 533 24.19 -78.74 22.93
C ALA A 533 25.57 -78.28 22.44
N GLN A 534 26.39 -79.20 21.91
CA GLN A 534 27.66 -78.86 21.27
C GLN A 534 27.45 -77.98 20.04
N ALA A 535 26.53 -78.33 19.15
CA ALA A 535 26.25 -77.53 17.96
C ALA A 535 25.74 -76.13 18.36
N SER A 536 24.78 -76.06 19.28
CA SER A 536 24.24 -74.78 19.78
C SER A 536 25.32 -73.89 20.41
N ALA A 537 26.19 -74.47 21.23
CA ALA A 537 27.29 -73.74 21.85
C ALA A 537 28.40 -73.35 20.85
N LEU A 538 28.61 -74.15 19.79
CA LEU A 538 29.51 -73.80 18.70
C LEU A 538 28.98 -72.59 17.91
N CYS A 539 27.68 -72.55 17.62
CA CYS A 539 27.04 -71.41 16.97
C CYS A 539 27.22 -70.14 17.80
N GLN A 540 27.07 -70.22 19.13
CA GLN A 540 27.32 -69.09 20.01
C GLN A 540 28.80 -68.66 19.97
N MET A 541 29.73 -69.62 20.03
CA MET A 541 31.17 -69.32 19.92
C MET A 541 31.51 -68.66 18.58
N LEU A 542 30.92 -69.11 17.47
CA LEU A 542 31.08 -68.49 16.15
C LEU A 542 30.56 -67.06 16.11
N ALA A 543 29.38 -66.81 16.69
CA ALA A 543 28.79 -65.47 16.78
C ALA A 543 29.65 -64.51 17.61
N ASP A 544 30.14 -64.97 18.76
CA ASP A 544 31.01 -64.20 19.66
C ASP A 544 32.37 -63.94 19.01
N TYR A 545 32.93 -64.94 18.31
CA TYR A 545 34.20 -64.80 17.60
C TYR A 545 34.11 -63.80 16.45
N ARG A 546 33.03 -63.87 15.66
CA ARG A 546 32.77 -63.01 14.50
C ARG A 546 32.70 -61.52 14.86
N GLY A 547 32.00 -61.18 15.95
CA GLY A 547 31.77 -59.78 16.32
C GLY A 547 31.12 -58.98 15.18
N PRO A 548 31.71 -57.85 14.72
CA PRO A 548 31.14 -57.00 13.66
C PRO A 548 31.39 -57.52 12.23
N GLU A 549 32.22 -58.56 12.05
CA GLU A 549 32.54 -59.09 10.72
C GLU A 549 31.33 -59.78 10.08
N SER A 550 31.24 -59.79 8.75
CA SER A 550 30.20 -60.54 8.04
C SER A 550 30.54 -62.04 7.97
N ARG A 551 29.51 -62.87 7.86
CA ARG A 551 29.69 -64.26 7.43
C ARG A 551 30.10 -64.26 5.95
N ARG A 552 30.97 -65.20 5.57
CA ARG A 552 31.55 -65.28 4.22
C ARG A 552 31.05 -66.48 3.42
N ASP A 553 30.62 -67.54 4.10
CA ASP A 553 30.19 -68.76 3.44
C ASP A 553 29.02 -69.47 4.14
N ASP A 554 28.50 -70.51 3.50
CA ASP A 554 27.56 -71.47 4.07
C ASP A 554 28.23 -72.27 5.21
N MET A 555 27.48 -72.65 6.24
CA MET A 555 28.02 -73.35 7.40
C MET A 555 27.29 -74.65 7.63
N THR A 556 28.03 -75.76 7.55
CA THR A 556 27.50 -77.08 7.87
C THR A 556 28.40 -77.83 8.85
N LEU A 557 27.78 -78.39 9.89
CA LEU A 557 28.40 -79.33 10.82
C LEU A 557 27.50 -80.56 10.94
N ILE A 558 28.10 -81.73 10.72
CA ILE A 558 27.47 -83.02 11.02
C ILE A 558 28.28 -83.68 12.12
N GLY A 559 27.65 -83.89 13.28
CA GLY A 559 28.20 -84.70 14.37
C GLY A 559 27.46 -86.03 14.44
N VAL A 560 28.19 -87.14 14.58
CA VAL A 560 27.60 -88.48 14.76
C VAL A 560 28.32 -89.27 15.84
N ARG A 561 27.54 -89.94 16.68
CA ARG A 561 28.00 -90.86 17.72
C ARG A 561 27.42 -92.26 17.44
N PRO A 562 28.17 -93.15 16.76
CA PRO A 562 27.73 -94.51 16.48
C PRO A 562 27.52 -95.35 17.76
N ARG A 563 26.77 -96.45 17.67
CA ARG A 563 26.49 -97.35 18.82
C ARG A 563 27.51 -98.46 19.06
#